data_AF-A0A4P5WTH7-F1
#
_entry.id   AF-A0A4P5WTH7-F1
#
_cell.length_a   1.000
_cell.length_b   1.000
_cell.length_c   1.000
_cell.angle_alpha   90.00
_cell.angle_beta   90.00
_cell.angle_gamma   90.00
#
_symmetry.space_group_name_H-M   'P 1'
#
loop_
_entity.id
_entity.type
_entity.pdbx_description
1 polymer ?
#
loop_
_entity_poly.entity_id
_entity_poly.type
_entity_poly.pdbx_seq_one_letter_code
_entity_poly.pdbx_strand_id
1 'polypeptide(L)'
;MDFYKRNPDCRDLLAGPLVLDSLAGVHTHFADKWRDGMWGTWDTDSRGTSIHSPPFEIPAQGLGLFSCRRDAWLGFNPHFREFGGEEWYIHEKYRQAGAKCLCLPFLRWQHRFADPASGRTYRRSVEGKIRNYILGHQELGLPLDRLRRHYVDGLNEDPQSPINADGRLTAEQFDALAADPVTYPPSVSSCGVCKSQSQAYEGLTLEDMFQKARSTPSDINEHCDKLRELASQSETVIEFGMRHGVSTVALLAGQPKRMISYDLNHDPIAEILKSRQGSTEFSFVQGDSLSVHIDPCDLLFIDTRHTADQLSNEFQRHAGKVRRWIVLHDTQIFGERGEDGGPGLLPAVRRFLNENPEWSVISHTQANHGLTVLSRDSHDKPALPGKVKMAANFTKSLAAHVADGLQKVEAPELQRRLEVCTLCDQRNDDRCSVCGCYLAEKASWRSSECPLGKWNQKQEVSHVE
;
A
#
# COMPACT_ATOMS: atom_id res chain seq x y z
N MET A 1 4.20 33.66 22.49
CA MET A 1 5.37 33.34 23.32
C MET A 1 6.00 34.63 23.85
N ASP A 2 6.35 34.68 25.13
CA ASP A 2 7.03 35.87 25.72
C ASP A 2 8.39 36.17 25.09
N PHE A 3 9.02 35.17 24.45
CA PHE A 3 10.25 35.35 23.68
C PHE A 3 10.13 36.47 22.63
N TYR A 4 9.09 36.46 21.78
CA TYR A 4 8.90 37.50 20.75
C TYR A 4 8.53 38.86 21.33
N LYS A 5 7.90 38.92 22.51
CA LYS A 5 7.65 40.21 23.19
C LYS A 5 8.95 40.87 23.63
N ARG A 6 9.92 40.07 24.08
CA ARG A 6 11.25 40.53 24.49
C ARG A 6 12.20 40.75 23.32
N ASN A 7 11.96 40.08 22.19
CA ASN A 7 12.77 40.14 20.98
C ASN A 7 11.88 40.47 19.78
N PRO A 8 11.30 41.70 19.72
CA PRO A 8 10.34 42.05 18.68
C PRO A 8 10.96 41.90 17.29
N ASP A 9 12.21 42.28 17.09
CA ASP A 9 12.87 42.29 15.78
C ASP A 9 13.58 40.98 15.41
N CYS A 10 13.32 39.88 16.14
CA CYS A 10 13.94 38.58 15.88
C CYS A 10 13.57 38.04 14.48
N ARG A 11 14.59 37.76 13.67
CA ARG A 11 14.46 37.17 12.32
C ARG A 11 14.95 35.71 12.25
N ASP A 12 15.19 35.09 13.40
CA ASP A 12 15.78 33.76 13.53
C ASP A 12 14.75 32.65 13.39
N LEU A 13 15.22 31.45 13.06
CA LEU A 13 14.43 30.22 13.13
C LEU A 13 14.54 29.65 14.55
N LEU A 14 13.40 29.48 15.22
CA LEU A 14 13.34 29.01 16.60
C LEU A 14 12.82 27.59 16.63
N ALA A 15 13.51 26.70 17.32
CA ALA A 15 13.08 25.33 17.61
C ALA A 15 13.23 25.06 19.10
N GLY A 16 12.74 23.91 19.56
CA GLY A 16 12.99 23.46 20.93
C GLY A 16 13.38 21.99 21.01
N PRO A 17 13.84 21.53 22.18
CA PRO A 17 14.28 20.15 22.33
C PRO A 17 13.13 19.16 22.16
N LEU A 18 13.39 18.11 21.36
CA LEU A 18 12.53 16.95 21.25
C LEU A 18 12.63 16.14 22.54
N VAL A 19 11.49 15.71 23.08
CA VAL A 19 11.37 14.75 24.17
C VAL A 19 10.89 13.42 23.60
N LEU A 20 11.62 12.34 23.89
CA LEU A 20 11.23 11.00 23.45
C LEU A 20 9.93 10.51 24.10
N ASP A 21 9.30 9.49 23.54
CA ASP A 21 8.06 8.90 24.06
C ASP A 21 8.18 8.42 25.52
N SER A 22 9.40 8.04 25.96
CA SER A 22 9.70 7.64 27.34
C SER A 22 9.75 8.81 28.34
N LEU A 23 9.64 10.06 27.88
CA LEU A 23 9.80 11.30 28.65
C LEU A 23 11.18 11.49 29.31
N ALA A 24 12.14 10.58 29.09
CA ALA A 24 13.45 10.60 29.73
C ALA A 24 14.58 11.13 28.82
N GLY A 25 14.42 11.02 27.49
CA GLY A 25 15.41 11.49 26.51
C GLY A 25 15.07 12.87 25.95
N VAL A 26 16.07 13.74 25.82
CA VAL A 26 15.94 15.08 25.25
C VAL A 26 16.97 15.25 24.13
N HIS A 27 16.55 15.60 22.91
CA HIS A 27 17.43 15.87 21.78
C HIS A 27 17.29 17.33 21.32
N THR A 28 18.40 18.04 21.21
CA THR A 28 18.41 19.50 20.98
C THR A 28 18.63 19.89 19.54
N HIS A 29 19.25 19.02 18.74
CA HIS A 29 19.62 19.29 17.37
C HIS A 29 19.87 18.01 16.57
N PHE A 30 20.08 18.17 15.27
CA PHE A 30 20.71 17.17 14.42
C PHE A 30 22.22 17.38 14.34
N ALA A 31 22.98 16.30 14.51
CA ALA A 31 24.38 16.23 14.14
C ALA A 31 24.52 16.21 12.61
N ASP A 32 25.55 16.87 12.07
CA ASP A 32 25.84 16.94 10.63
C ASP A 32 26.45 15.63 10.12
N LYS A 33 25.60 14.63 9.93
CA LYS A 33 25.99 13.34 9.35
C LYS A 33 24.87 12.72 8.54
N TRP A 34 25.22 11.95 7.52
CA TRP A 34 24.31 11.08 6.79
C TRP A 34 24.17 9.72 7.47
N ARG A 35 22.92 9.30 7.74
CA ARG A 35 22.61 7.97 8.28
C ARG A 35 21.20 7.54 7.91
N ASP A 36 21.06 6.31 7.43
CA ASP A 36 19.80 5.61 7.19
C ASP A 36 18.76 6.50 6.48
N GLY A 37 19.13 6.96 5.29
CA GLY A 37 18.26 7.74 4.43
C GLY A 37 17.95 9.15 4.93
N MET A 38 18.70 9.71 5.88
CA MET A 38 18.54 11.09 6.37
C MET A 38 19.88 11.82 6.51
N TRP A 39 19.91 13.10 6.14
CA TRP A 39 20.92 14.05 6.59
C TRP A 39 20.47 14.60 7.95
N GLY A 40 21.22 14.28 9.00
CA GLY A 40 20.89 14.64 10.37
C GLY A 40 20.54 13.43 11.23
N THR A 41 21.22 13.30 12.38
CA THR A 41 20.84 12.35 13.43
C THR A 41 20.63 13.09 14.73
N TRP A 42 19.60 12.73 15.49
CA TRP A 42 19.32 13.34 16.80
C TRP A 42 20.53 13.30 17.74
N ASP A 43 20.86 14.47 18.30
CA ASP A 43 21.94 14.64 19.26
C ASP A 43 21.54 15.65 20.36
N THR A 44 22.33 15.71 21.43
CA THR A 44 22.00 16.43 22.66
C THR A 44 23.12 17.35 23.09
N ASP A 45 22.82 18.64 23.12
CA ASP A 45 23.64 19.62 23.82
C ASP A 45 23.18 19.72 25.29
N SER A 46 24.13 19.60 26.22
CA SER A 46 23.88 19.70 27.66
C SER A 46 23.10 20.96 28.06
N ARG A 47 23.26 22.08 27.34
CA ARG A 47 22.54 23.33 27.58
C ARG A 47 21.02 23.19 27.42
N GLY A 48 20.53 22.28 26.57
CA GLY A 48 19.10 22.06 26.36
C GLY A 48 18.43 21.12 27.36
N THR A 49 19.19 20.49 28.27
CA THR A 49 18.67 19.53 29.24
C THR A 49 17.86 20.16 30.38
N SER A 50 18.02 21.48 30.60
CA SER A 50 17.22 22.27 31.55
C SER A 50 16.32 23.25 30.82
N ILE A 51 15.03 23.31 31.18
CA ILE A 51 14.08 24.28 30.61
C ILE A 51 14.40 25.73 30.98
N HIS A 52 15.24 25.94 31.99
CA HIS A 52 15.62 27.27 32.47
C HIS A 52 16.89 27.82 31.80
N SER A 53 17.55 27.01 30.98
CA SER A 53 18.74 27.44 30.24
C SER A 53 18.41 28.55 29.24
N PRO A 54 19.35 29.48 28.99
CA PRO A 54 19.16 30.49 27.96
C PRO A 54 19.10 29.85 26.56
N PRO A 55 18.43 30.51 25.60
CA PRO A 55 18.51 30.13 24.18
C PRO A 55 19.94 30.01 23.69
N PHE A 56 20.20 29.04 22.81
CA PHE A 56 21.52 28.84 22.21
C PHE A 56 21.39 28.40 20.75
N GLU A 57 22.44 28.65 19.97
CA GLU A 57 22.47 28.33 18.54
C GLU A 57 22.68 26.83 18.30
N ILE A 58 21.97 26.28 17.32
CA ILE A 58 22.04 24.89 16.88
C ILE A 58 22.18 24.83 15.36
N PRO A 59 22.80 23.78 14.81
CA PRO A 59 23.01 23.69 13.38
C PRO A 59 21.75 23.24 12.62
N ALA A 60 20.96 22.32 13.14
CA ALA A 60 19.65 22.01 12.56
C ALA A 60 18.77 21.33 13.59
N GLN A 61 17.48 21.26 13.31
CA GLN A 61 16.55 20.47 14.09
C GLN A 61 15.42 19.91 13.22
N GLY A 62 14.75 18.87 13.71
CA GLY A 62 13.53 18.38 13.09
C GLY A 62 12.41 19.42 13.11
N LEU A 63 11.55 19.39 12.09
CA LEU A 63 10.51 20.40 11.87
C LEU A 63 9.15 20.07 12.50
N GLY A 64 9.11 19.16 13.47
CA GLY A 64 7.89 18.85 14.22
C GLY A 64 7.39 20.04 15.07
N LEU A 65 8.31 20.88 15.57
CA LEU A 65 7.98 22.16 16.18
C LEU A 65 9.06 23.20 15.86
N PHE A 66 8.67 24.23 15.13
CA PHE A 66 9.49 25.41 14.89
C PHE A 66 8.63 26.69 14.86
N SER A 67 9.26 27.85 14.98
CA SER A 67 8.61 29.14 14.95
C SER A 67 9.54 30.20 14.34
N CYS A 68 8.97 31.11 13.56
CA CYS A 68 9.62 32.33 13.08
C CYS A 68 8.56 33.42 12.93
N ARG A 69 8.98 34.69 12.79
CA ARG A 69 8.03 35.72 12.35
C ARG A 69 7.60 35.47 10.91
N ARG A 70 6.34 35.77 10.58
CA ARG A 70 5.80 35.59 9.22
C ARG A 70 6.61 36.32 8.15
N ASP A 71 7.11 37.52 8.46
CA ASP A 71 7.94 38.34 7.57
C ASP A 71 9.43 37.96 7.56
N ALA A 72 9.84 37.01 8.41
CA ALA A 72 11.17 36.40 8.41
C ALA A 72 11.18 34.99 7.77
N TRP A 73 10.02 34.42 7.45
CA TRP A 73 9.92 33.08 6.85
C TRP A 73 10.52 33.05 5.44
N LEU A 74 11.61 32.29 5.27
CA LEU A 74 12.32 32.17 3.99
C LEU A 74 11.68 31.17 3.00
N GLY A 75 10.75 30.34 3.47
CA GLY A 75 10.04 29.38 2.63
C GLY A 75 10.87 28.16 2.20
N PHE A 76 10.15 27.08 1.89
CA PHE A 76 10.75 25.93 1.21
C PHE A 76 10.86 26.17 -0.29
N ASN A 77 11.72 25.38 -0.93
CA ASN A 77 11.76 25.31 -2.37
C ASN A 77 10.35 24.95 -2.90
N PRO A 78 9.80 25.69 -3.88
CA PRO A 78 8.44 25.46 -4.37
C PRO A 78 8.26 24.09 -5.05
N HIS A 79 9.36 23.41 -5.38
CA HIS A 79 9.35 22.08 -5.96
C HIS A 79 9.48 20.97 -4.92
N PHE A 80 9.70 21.22 -3.63
CA PHE A 80 9.70 20.14 -2.63
C PHE A 80 8.35 19.39 -2.60
N ARG A 81 8.40 18.07 -2.64
CA ARG A 81 7.23 17.17 -2.62
C ARG A 81 7.55 15.97 -1.74
N GLU A 82 6.54 15.28 -1.21
CA GLU A 82 6.76 14.11 -0.36
C GLU A 82 7.56 14.43 0.92
N PHE A 83 8.17 13.42 1.53
CA PHE A 83 8.85 13.51 2.81
C PHE A 83 10.38 13.56 2.67
N GLY A 84 11.01 14.43 3.46
CA GLY A 84 12.45 14.47 3.69
C GLY A 84 13.17 15.50 2.80
N GLY A 85 14.35 15.93 3.27
CA GLY A 85 15.14 16.99 2.64
C GLY A 85 14.99 18.37 3.28
N GLU A 86 13.90 18.62 4.00
CA GLU A 86 13.50 19.94 4.47
C GLU A 86 14.27 20.47 5.69
N GLU A 87 14.72 19.58 6.57
CA GLU A 87 15.14 19.94 7.92
C GLU A 87 16.45 20.73 7.91
N TRP A 88 17.56 20.12 7.48
CA TRP A 88 18.83 20.85 7.33
C TRP A 88 18.75 21.96 6.28
N TYR A 89 17.99 21.76 5.21
CA TYR A 89 17.81 22.75 4.15
C TYR A 89 17.30 24.09 4.68
N ILE A 90 16.21 24.10 5.45
CA ILE A 90 15.65 25.38 5.91
C ILE A 90 16.57 26.04 6.94
N HIS A 91 17.24 25.26 7.79
CA HIS A 91 18.17 25.80 8.77
C HIS A 91 19.41 26.43 8.11
N GLU A 92 19.95 25.79 7.07
CA GLU A 92 21.03 26.36 6.28
C GLU A 92 20.58 27.61 5.51
N LYS A 93 19.36 27.63 4.97
CA LYS A 93 18.79 28.82 4.31
C LYS A 93 18.74 30.03 5.24
N TYR A 94 18.36 29.84 6.51
CA TYR A 94 18.40 30.90 7.52
C TYR A 94 19.82 31.39 7.81
N ARG A 95 20.78 30.47 7.93
CA ARG A 95 22.20 30.84 8.13
C ARG A 95 22.77 31.63 6.96
N GLN A 96 22.52 31.20 5.73
CA GLN A 96 22.96 31.92 4.53
C GLN A 96 22.33 33.32 4.42
N ALA A 97 21.12 33.50 4.95
CA ALA A 97 20.48 34.81 5.07
C ALA A 97 21.00 35.67 6.25
N GLY A 98 22.00 35.20 6.98
CA GLY A 98 22.60 35.90 8.14
C GLY A 98 21.79 35.80 9.43
N ALA A 99 20.75 34.96 9.46
CA ALA A 99 19.95 34.68 10.65
C ALA A 99 20.47 33.44 11.38
N LYS A 100 20.04 33.26 12.63
CA LYS A 100 20.43 32.12 13.47
C LYS A 100 19.34 31.06 13.51
N CYS A 101 19.75 29.85 13.87
CA CYS A 101 18.84 28.78 14.27
C CYS A 101 18.99 28.56 15.78
N LEU A 102 17.96 28.90 16.55
CA LEU A 102 18.03 28.91 18.01
C LEU A 102 17.22 27.75 18.60
N CYS A 103 17.85 27.00 19.50
CA CYS A 103 17.16 26.12 20.43
C CYS A 103 16.67 26.93 21.63
N LEU A 104 15.37 26.84 21.91
CA LEU A 104 14.72 27.40 23.09
C LEU A 104 14.47 26.29 24.10
N PRO A 105 15.26 26.16 25.19
CA PRO A 105 15.18 25.00 26.09
C PRO A 105 13.81 24.80 26.76
N PHE A 106 13.06 25.90 26.97
CA PHE A 106 11.70 25.86 27.53
C PHE A 106 10.65 25.34 26.53
N LEU A 107 10.93 25.36 25.22
CA LEU A 107 9.98 25.01 24.16
C LEU A 107 10.03 23.51 23.83
N ARG A 108 9.88 22.66 24.85
CA ARG A 108 9.94 21.21 24.64
C ARG A 108 8.72 20.70 23.89
N TRP A 109 8.93 19.68 23.06
CA TRP A 109 7.87 19.01 22.31
C TRP A 109 8.10 17.51 22.25
N GLN A 110 7.03 16.74 22.20
CA GLN A 110 7.09 15.29 22.07
C GLN A 110 6.75 14.90 20.63
N HIS A 111 7.60 14.09 20.01
CA HIS A 111 7.31 13.49 18.71
C HIS A 111 6.77 12.08 18.93
N ARG A 112 5.52 11.86 18.54
CA ARG A 112 4.93 10.52 18.51
C ARG A 112 5.41 9.79 17.27
N PHE A 113 6.43 8.93 17.39
CA PHE A 113 6.98 8.20 16.24
C PHE A 113 6.06 7.06 15.75
N ALA A 114 5.22 6.52 16.63
CA ALA A 114 4.21 5.51 16.29
C ALA A 114 3.07 6.12 15.46
N ASP A 115 2.74 5.49 14.33
CA ASP A 115 1.68 5.93 13.42
C ASP A 115 0.31 5.91 14.13
N PRO A 116 -0.51 6.97 14.09
CA PRO A 116 -1.90 6.91 14.51
C PRO A 116 -2.68 5.92 13.61
N ALA A 117 -3.73 5.30 14.14
CA ALA A 117 -4.56 4.31 13.46
C ALA A 117 -5.23 4.78 12.14
N SER A 118 -5.13 6.06 11.79
CA SER A 118 -5.41 6.63 10.48
C SER A 118 -4.09 6.85 9.75
N GLY A 119 -3.70 5.93 8.88
CA GLY A 119 -2.42 5.95 8.18
C GLY A 119 -2.11 7.28 7.47
N ARG A 120 -0.82 7.48 7.18
CA ARG A 120 -0.27 8.70 6.57
C ARG A 120 -0.88 8.98 5.19
N THR A 121 -1.16 10.26 4.91
CA THR A 121 -1.85 10.70 3.68
C THR A 121 -0.91 11.13 2.55
N TYR A 122 0.42 10.99 2.70
CA TYR A 122 1.41 11.44 1.72
C TYR A 122 2.42 10.35 1.38
N ARG A 123 2.85 10.33 0.10
CA ARG A 123 3.85 9.39 -0.43
C ARG A 123 5.22 9.61 0.24
N ARG A 124 5.95 8.52 0.48
CA ARG A 124 7.31 8.49 1.02
C ARG A 124 8.22 7.66 0.11
N SER A 125 8.47 8.12 -1.11
CA SER A 125 9.42 7.44 -1.99
C SER A 125 10.87 7.79 -1.61
N VAL A 126 11.77 6.84 -1.85
CA VAL A 126 13.21 7.06 -1.69
C VAL A 126 13.66 8.13 -2.67
N GLU A 127 13.17 8.09 -3.90
CA GLU A 127 13.50 9.00 -4.97
C GLU A 127 12.99 10.42 -4.72
N GLY A 128 11.76 10.57 -4.25
CA GLY A 128 11.19 11.87 -3.86
C GLY A 128 11.99 12.53 -2.74
N LYS A 129 12.47 11.74 -1.77
CA LYS A 129 13.37 12.22 -0.71
C LYS A 129 14.72 12.68 -1.29
N ILE A 130 15.37 11.85 -2.09
CA ILE A 130 16.67 12.18 -2.71
C ILE A 130 16.55 13.43 -3.57
N ARG A 131 15.46 13.55 -4.33
CA ARG A 131 15.13 14.72 -5.14
C ARG A 131 15.05 15.98 -4.30
N ASN A 132 14.35 15.96 -3.17
CA ASN A 132 14.27 17.13 -2.30
C ASN A 132 15.65 17.53 -1.76
N TYR A 133 16.49 16.56 -1.40
CA TYR A 133 17.87 16.85 -1.03
C TYR A 133 18.66 17.48 -2.19
N ILE A 134 18.55 16.97 -3.41
CA ILE A 134 19.19 17.55 -4.60
C ILE A 134 18.71 18.99 -4.82
N LEU A 135 17.40 19.23 -4.86
CA LEU A 135 16.81 20.56 -5.03
C LEU A 135 17.32 21.53 -3.96
N GLY A 136 17.33 21.08 -2.70
CA GLY A 136 17.78 21.89 -1.58
C GLY A 136 19.27 22.22 -1.65
N HIS A 137 20.11 21.24 -1.98
CA HIS A 137 21.55 21.45 -2.13
C HIS A 137 21.85 22.36 -3.32
N GLN A 138 21.19 22.18 -4.46
CA GLN A 138 21.35 23.04 -5.63
C GLN A 138 20.92 24.49 -5.35
N GLU A 139 19.79 24.69 -4.68
CA GLU A 139 19.34 26.04 -4.28
C GLU A 139 20.33 26.73 -3.34
N LEU A 140 20.91 25.98 -2.39
CA LEU A 140 21.83 26.51 -1.38
C LEU A 140 23.31 26.51 -1.81
N GLY A 141 23.62 26.03 -3.02
CA GLY A 141 25.00 25.90 -3.51
C GLY A 141 25.85 24.86 -2.76
N LEU A 142 25.22 23.87 -2.14
CA LEU A 142 25.89 22.78 -1.43
C LEU A 142 26.30 21.64 -2.40
N PRO A 143 27.43 20.97 -2.16
CA PRO A 143 27.88 19.89 -3.02
C PRO A 143 27.03 18.61 -2.84
N LEU A 144 26.83 17.87 -3.92
CA LEU A 144 26.06 16.63 -3.93
C LEU A 144 26.89 15.38 -3.60
N ASP A 145 28.19 15.51 -3.30
CA ASP A 145 29.12 14.39 -3.13
C ASP A 145 28.76 13.52 -1.92
N ARG A 146 28.42 14.14 -0.77
CA ARG A 146 27.98 13.42 0.43
C ARG A 146 26.66 12.69 0.18
N LEU A 147 25.73 13.36 -0.52
CA LEU A 147 24.45 12.79 -0.91
C LEU A 147 24.61 11.59 -1.84
N ARG A 148 25.45 11.72 -2.87
CA ARG A 148 25.76 10.64 -3.82
C ARG A 148 26.38 9.45 -3.10
N ARG A 149 27.37 9.69 -2.24
CA ARG A 149 28.01 8.62 -1.44
C ARG A 149 26.99 7.87 -0.58
N HIS A 150 26.02 8.59 -0.02
CA HIS A 150 25.00 7.99 0.83
C HIS A 150 23.95 7.15 0.06
N TYR A 151 23.43 7.67 -1.05
CA TYR A 151 22.33 7.03 -1.78
C TYR A 151 22.74 6.17 -2.97
N VAL A 152 23.95 6.32 -3.48
CA VAL A 152 24.51 5.49 -4.57
C VAL A 152 25.45 4.45 -3.98
N ASP A 153 26.48 4.87 -3.23
CA ASP A 153 27.47 3.94 -2.66
C ASP A 153 26.93 3.21 -1.42
N GLY A 154 25.83 3.68 -0.84
CA GLY A 154 25.18 3.07 0.32
C GLY A 154 26.00 3.23 1.61
N LEU A 155 26.77 4.31 1.73
CA LEU A 155 27.65 4.56 2.87
C LEU A 155 27.07 5.62 3.81
N ASN A 156 27.03 5.29 5.08
CA ASN A 156 26.71 6.25 6.14
C ASN A 156 28.00 6.96 6.59
N GLU A 157 27.84 8.15 7.17
CA GLU A 157 28.93 8.89 7.82
C GLU A 157 29.04 8.57 9.31
N ASP A 158 28.10 7.79 9.85
CA ASP A 158 28.14 7.26 11.21
C ASP A 158 29.05 6.01 11.27
N PRO A 159 30.23 6.07 11.93
CA PRO A 159 31.13 4.93 12.00
C PRO A 159 30.53 3.72 12.72
N GLN A 160 29.53 3.92 13.57
CA GLN A 160 28.84 2.84 14.30
C GLN A 160 27.81 2.12 13.43
N SER A 161 27.37 2.73 12.33
CA SER A 161 26.45 2.15 11.36
C SER A 161 26.93 2.53 9.95
N PRO A 162 28.00 1.92 9.41
CA PRO A 162 28.69 2.41 8.21
C PRO A 162 27.95 2.13 6.90
N ILE A 163 26.96 1.23 6.91
CA ILE A 163 26.19 0.84 5.72
C ILE A 163 24.79 1.40 5.84
N ASN A 164 24.34 2.10 4.81
CA ASN A 164 22.96 2.57 4.68
C ASN A 164 22.04 1.38 4.36
N ALA A 165 21.05 1.15 5.23
CA ALA A 165 20.00 0.15 5.07
C ALA A 165 18.76 0.66 4.29
N ASP A 166 18.62 1.98 4.15
CA ASP A 166 17.47 2.63 3.53
C ASP A 166 17.79 3.04 2.08
N GLY A 167 17.12 2.38 1.12
CA GLY A 167 16.89 2.83 -0.27
C GLY A 167 18.10 3.31 -1.07
N ARG A 168 18.37 2.71 -2.24
CA ARG A 168 19.49 3.10 -3.11
C ARG A 168 19.02 3.48 -4.51
N LEU A 169 19.75 4.41 -5.13
CA LEU A 169 19.68 4.68 -6.56
C LEU A 169 20.92 4.11 -7.25
N THR A 170 20.80 3.75 -8.52
CA THR A 170 22.00 3.59 -9.36
C THR A 170 22.66 4.95 -9.62
N ALA A 171 23.94 4.93 -10.01
CA ALA A 171 24.66 6.14 -10.40
C ALA A 171 23.91 6.93 -11.49
N GLU A 172 23.39 6.21 -12.49
CA GLU A 172 22.65 6.79 -13.62
C GLU A 172 21.34 7.42 -13.18
N GLN A 173 20.61 6.78 -12.26
CA GLN A 173 19.37 7.32 -11.71
C GLN A 173 19.64 8.60 -10.90
N PHE A 174 20.70 8.60 -10.10
CA PHE A 174 21.13 9.78 -9.35
C PHE A 174 21.53 10.92 -10.28
N ASP A 175 22.33 10.65 -11.31
CA ASP A 175 22.81 11.66 -12.25
C ASP A 175 21.67 12.23 -13.10
N ALA A 176 20.72 11.40 -13.52
CA ALA A 176 19.51 11.87 -14.20
C ALA A 176 18.66 12.77 -13.30
N LEU A 177 18.47 12.39 -12.04
CA LEU A 177 17.72 13.18 -11.06
C LEU A 177 18.44 14.48 -10.72
N ALA A 178 19.77 14.47 -10.63
CA ALA A 178 20.58 15.65 -10.39
C ALA A 178 20.57 16.62 -11.57
N ALA A 179 20.46 16.12 -12.80
CA ALA A 179 20.39 16.93 -14.01
C ALA A 179 19.07 17.70 -14.13
N ASP A 180 17.94 17.10 -13.76
CA ASP A 180 16.63 17.74 -13.81
C ASP A 180 15.70 17.31 -12.65
N PRO A 181 15.96 17.80 -11.42
CA PRO A 181 15.17 17.42 -10.26
C PRO A 181 13.81 18.13 -10.22
N VAL A 182 13.65 19.24 -10.94
CA VAL A 182 12.40 20.03 -10.93
C VAL A 182 11.29 19.27 -11.63
N THR A 183 11.59 18.67 -12.78
CA THR A 183 10.59 17.96 -13.58
C THR A 183 10.29 16.58 -13.03
N TYR A 184 11.00 16.08 -12.00
CA TYR A 184 10.81 14.74 -11.46
C TYR A 184 9.50 14.56 -10.63
N PRO A 185 8.78 13.43 -10.79
CA PRO A 185 9.03 12.42 -11.83
C PRO A 185 8.76 13.07 -13.20
N PRO A 186 9.68 12.90 -14.18
CA PRO A 186 9.67 13.65 -15.43
C PRO A 186 8.25 13.79 -15.94
N SER A 187 7.78 15.03 -16.18
CA SER A 187 6.57 15.24 -16.98
C SER A 187 6.76 14.39 -18.23
N VAL A 188 5.82 13.50 -18.52
CA VAL A 188 6.00 12.45 -19.51
C VAL A 188 5.99 13.04 -20.93
N SER A 189 7.02 13.81 -21.29
CA SER A 189 7.49 13.99 -22.64
C SER A 189 8.65 13.04 -22.84
N SER A 190 8.29 11.81 -23.25
CA SER A 190 9.18 10.84 -23.90
C SER A 190 10.48 10.47 -23.14
N CYS A 191 10.38 9.61 -22.13
CA CYS A 191 11.53 8.78 -21.72
C CYS A 191 11.54 7.48 -22.56
N GLY A 192 12.71 7.09 -23.07
CA GLY A 192 12.91 5.99 -24.04
C GLY A 192 12.56 4.58 -23.55
N VAL A 193 12.18 4.39 -22.29
CA VAL A 193 11.65 3.11 -21.78
C VAL A 193 10.15 2.98 -22.07
N CYS A 194 9.39 4.08 -22.01
CA CYS A 194 7.96 4.11 -22.35
C CYS A 194 7.72 3.97 -23.86
N LYS A 195 8.71 4.32 -24.69
CA LYS A 195 8.63 4.10 -26.14
C LYS A 195 8.52 2.61 -26.49
N SER A 196 9.05 1.71 -25.67
CA SER A 196 9.04 0.28 -26.02
C SER A 196 7.65 -0.34 -25.88
N GLN A 197 6.83 0.04 -24.89
CA GLN A 197 5.48 -0.51 -24.71
C GLN A 197 4.42 0.20 -25.56
N SER A 198 4.45 1.53 -25.70
CA SER A 198 3.50 2.24 -26.55
C SER A 198 3.69 1.90 -28.05
N GLN A 199 4.93 1.70 -28.51
CA GLN A 199 5.21 1.16 -29.85
C GLN A 199 4.79 -0.31 -29.97
N ALA A 200 4.83 -1.09 -28.87
CA ALA A 200 4.45 -2.50 -28.88
C ALA A 200 2.94 -2.74 -29.11
N TYR A 201 2.12 -1.70 -28.95
CA TYR A 201 0.67 -1.74 -29.14
C TYR A 201 0.20 -0.82 -30.28
N GLU A 202 1.11 -0.07 -30.88
CA GLU A 202 0.81 0.80 -32.01
C GLU A 202 0.37 -0.05 -33.22
N GLY A 203 -0.84 0.18 -33.70
CA GLY A 203 -1.45 -0.58 -34.81
C GLY A 203 -2.13 -1.90 -34.44
N LEU A 204 -2.03 -2.39 -33.20
CA LEU A 204 -2.71 -3.62 -32.77
C LEU A 204 -4.21 -3.38 -32.52
N THR A 205 -5.05 -4.37 -32.84
CA THR A 205 -6.46 -4.40 -32.43
C THR A 205 -6.56 -4.81 -30.96
N LEU A 206 -7.69 -4.55 -30.30
CA LEU A 206 -7.91 -4.99 -28.91
C LEU A 206 -7.75 -6.51 -28.74
N GLU A 207 -8.17 -7.29 -29.74
CA GLU A 207 -7.98 -8.74 -29.72
C GLU A 207 -6.49 -9.10 -29.82
N ASP A 208 -5.70 -8.45 -30.68
CA ASP A 208 -4.24 -8.67 -30.74
C ASP A 208 -3.56 -8.30 -29.42
N MET A 209 -3.99 -7.19 -28.79
CA MET A 209 -3.53 -6.78 -27.47
C MET A 209 -3.84 -7.87 -26.43
N PHE A 210 -5.04 -8.44 -26.46
CA PHE A 210 -5.45 -9.53 -25.58
C PHE A 210 -4.63 -10.80 -25.79
N GLN A 211 -4.45 -11.23 -27.05
CA GLN A 211 -3.63 -12.40 -27.37
C GLN A 211 -2.19 -12.23 -26.90
N LYS A 212 -1.64 -11.02 -27.00
CA LYS A 212 -0.33 -10.69 -26.44
C LYS A 212 -0.32 -10.71 -24.91
N ALA A 213 -1.32 -10.11 -24.26
CA ALA A 213 -1.44 -10.06 -22.79
C ALA A 213 -1.51 -11.46 -22.17
N ARG A 214 -2.24 -12.40 -22.77
CA ARG A 214 -2.34 -13.79 -22.26
C ARG A 214 -1.10 -14.65 -22.54
N SER A 215 -0.33 -14.35 -23.58
CA SER A 215 0.80 -15.17 -24.03
C SER A 215 2.17 -14.66 -23.58
N THR A 216 2.26 -13.38 -23.20
CA THR A 216 3.50 -12.78 -22.70
C THR A 216 3.61 -13.05 -21.20
N PRO A 217 4.64 -13.78 -20.71
CA PRO A 217 4.81 -14.02 -19.28
C PRO A 217 4.85 -12.71 -18.48
N SER A 218 4.02 -12.60 -17.45
CA SER A 218 3.93 -11.48 -16.51
C SER A 218 3.30 -11.97 -15.20
N ASP A 219 3.19 -11.11 -14.19
CA ASP A 219 2.50 -11.41 -12.94
C ASP A 219 1.00 -11.76 -13.12
N ILE A 220 0.37 -11.42 -14.26
CA ILE A 220 -1.08 -11.62 -14.47
C ILE A 220 -1.52 -12.40 -15.73
N ASN A 221 -0.61 -12.71 -16.67
CA ASN A 221 -0.99 -13.26 -17.98
C ASN A 221 -1.87 -14.53 -17.94
N GLU A 222 -1.65 -15.43 -16.98
CA GLU A 222 -2.45 -16.66 -16.85
C GLU A 222 -3.91 -16.39 -16.44
N HIS A 223 -4.19 -15.21 -15.90
CA HIS A 223 -5.52 -14.79 -15.46
C HIS A 223 -6.29 -14.02 -16.54
N CYS A 224 -5.65 -13.63 -17.64
CA CYS A 224 -6.26 -12.83 -18.71
C CYS A 224 -7.56 -13.46 -19.27
N ASP A 225 -7.56 -14.78 -19.52
CA ASP A 225 -8.76 -15.47 -20.00
C ASP A 225 -9.89 -15.40 -18.97
N LYS A 226 -9.59 -15.53 -17.67
CA LYS A 226 -10.59 -15.46 -16.61
C LYS A 226 -11.16 -14.05 -16.47
N LEU A 227 -10.32 -13.02 -16.54
CA LEU A 227 -10.75 -11.62 -16.48
C LEU A 227 -11.67 -11.27 -17.67
N ARG A 228 -11.32 -11.73 -18.88
CA ARG A 228 -12.17 -11.59 -20.08
C ARG A 228 -13.51 -12.29 -19.91
N GLU A 229 -13.51 -13.52 -19.41
CA GLU A 229 -14.73 -14.32 -19.16
C GLU A 229 -15.69 -13.58 -18.21
N LEU A 230 -15.19 -13.08 -17.08
CA LEU A 230 -16.01 -12.37 -16.10
C LEU A 230 -16.49 -11.00 -16.62
N ALA A 231 -15.61 -10.25 -17.29
CA ALA A 231 -15.97 -8.96 -17.88
C ALA A 231 -17.02 -9.09 -18.99
N SER A 232 -17.00 -10.16 -19.79
CA SER A 232 -18.02 -10.40 -20.83
C SER A 232 -19.42 -10.72 -20.31
N GLN A 233 -19.52 -11.03 -19.01
CA GLN A 233 -20.78 -11.24 -18.31
C GLN A 233 -21.18 -10.04 -17.44
N SER A 234 -20.50 -8.90 -17.60
CA SER A 234 -20.68 -7.69 -16.80
C SER A 234 -21.15 -6.54 -17.69
N GLU A 235 -22.15 -5.77 -17.25
CA GLU A 235 -22.50 -4.52 -17.94
C GLU A 235 -21.53 -3.41 -17.55
N THR A 236 -21.20 -3.31 -16.26
CA THR A 236 -20.26 -2.30 -15.74
C THR A 236 -19.10 -2.96 -15.01
N VAL A 237 -17.88 -2.65 -15.45
CA VAL A 237 -16.62 -3.09 -14.84
C VAL A 237 -15.89 -1.90 -14.23
N ILE A 238 -15.36 -2.07 -13.02
CA ILE A 238 -14.45 -1.12 -12.40
C ILE A 238 -13.15 -1.83 -12.06
N GLU A 239 -12.03 -1.17 -12.34
CA GLU A 239 -10.68 -1.63 -12.03
C GLU A 239 -10.00 -0.61 -11.11
N PHE A 240 -9.34 -1.10 -10.06
CA PHE A 240 -8.40 -0.33 -9.25
C PHE A 240 -7.01 -0.93 -9.43
N GLY A 241 -6.05 -0.11 -9.87
CA GLY A 241 -4.68 -0.53 -10.20
C GLY A 241 -4.56 -0.90 -11.67
N MET A 242 -4.34 0.11 -12.53
CA MET A 242 -4.19 -0.08 -13.97
C MET A 242 -2.75 -0.43 -14.35
N ARG A 243 -1.78 0.23 -13.70
CA ARG A 243 -0.35 0.16 -14.01
C ARG A 243 -0.11 0.30 -15.53
N HIS A 244 0.38 -0.76 -16.17
CA HIS A 244 0.67 -0.81 -17.61
C HIS A 244 -0.45 -1.41 -18.48
N GLY A 245 -1.62 -1.67 -17.89
CA GLY A 245 -2.85 -2.00 -18.61
C GLY A 245 -3.05 -3.45 -19.04
N VAL A 246 -2.28 -4.42 -18.51
CA VAL A 246 -2.41 -5.84 -18.91
C VAL A 246 -3.77 -6.43 -18.48
N SER A 247 -4.17 -6.24 -17.22
CA SER A 247 -5.52 -6.56 -16.74
C SER A 247 -6.59 -5.77 -17.48
N THR A 248 -6.32 -4.47 -17.72
CA THR A 248 -7.25 -3.58 -18.42
C THR A 248 -7.56 -4.08 -19.82
N VAL A 249 -6.55 -4.57 -20.56
CA VAL A 249 -6.73 -5.21 -21.87
C VAL A 249 -7.64 -6.43 -21.76
N ALA A 250 -7.41 -7.30 -20.77
CA ALA A 250 -8.22 -8.50 -20.56
C ALA A 250 -9.68 -8.18 -20.24
N LEU A 251 -9.91 -7.22 -19.35
CA LEU A 251 -11.24 -6.74 -18.99
C LEU A 251 -11.94 -6.06 -20.18
N LEU A 252 -11.24 -5.20 -20.93
CA LEU A 252 -11.77 -4.57 -22.15
C LEU A 252 -12.10 -5.60 -23.23
N ALA A 253 -11.30 -6.66 -23.38
CA ALA A 253 -11.56 -7.73 -24.34
C ALA A 253 -12.84 -8.53 -24.02
N GLY A 254 -13.36 -8.42 -22.78
CA GLY A 254 -14.69 -8.90 -22.41
C GLY A 254 -15.83 -8.07 -23.02
N GLN A 255 -15.55 -6.85 -23.45
CA GLN A 255 -16.52 -5.90 -24.02
C GLN A 255 -17.73 -5.60 -23.11
N PRO A 256 -17.51 -5.23 -21.82
CA PRO A 256 -18.60 -4.71 -20.99
C PRO A 256 -19.17 -3.42 -21.60
N LYS A 257 -20.39 -3.03 -21.24
CA LYS A 257 -20.98 -1.77 -21.76
C LYS A 257 -20.17 -0.56 -21.30
N ARG A 258 -19.76 -0.54 -20.04
CA ARG A 258 -18.97 0.54 -19.43
C ARG A 258 -17.81 -0.03 -18.61
N MET A 259 -16.64 0.58 -18.75
CA MET A 259 -15.48 0.24 -17.94
C MET A 259 -14.77 1.51 -17.44
N ILE A 260 -14.42 1.54 -16.16
CA ILE A 260 -13.64 2.63 -15.57
C ILE A 260 -12.44 2.03 -14.85
N SER A 261 -11.25 2.47 -15.21
CA SER A 261 -10.02 2.10 -14.52
C SER A 261 -9.50 3.29 -13.71
N TYR A 262 -9.15 3.05 -12.46
CA TYR A 262 -8.56 4.03 -11.56
C TYR A 262 -7.14 3.63 -11.17
N ASP A 263 -6.23 4.60 -11.21
CA ASP A 263 -4.86 4.44 -10.73
C ASP A 263 -4.35 5.76 -10.14
N LEU A 264 -3.41 5.69 -9.21
CA LEU A 264 -2.73 6.86 -8.66
C LEU A 264 -1.94 7.61 -9.74
N ASN A 265 -1.42 6.88 -10.73
CA ASN A 265 -0.59 7.43 -11.80
C ASN A 265 -1.26 7.25 -13.15
N HIS A 266 -1.15 8.27 -13.99
CA HIS A 266 -1.61 8.19 -15.37
C HIS A 266 -0.52 7.55 -16.25
N ASP A 267 -0.82 6.44 -16.93
CA ASP A 267 0.04 5.80 -17.93
C ASP A 267 -0.48 6.08 -19.36
N PRO A 268 0.36 6.52 -20.33
CA PRO A 268 -0.05 6.78 -21.72
C PRO A 268 -0.73 5.61 -22.46
N ILE A 269 -0.62 4.38 -21.94
CA ILE A 269 -1.37 3.23 -22.46
C ILE A 269 -2.89 3.44 -22.33
N ALA A 270 -3.36 4.28 -21.40
CA ALA A 270 -4.77 4.60 -21.22
C ALA A 270 -5.41 5.19 -22.48
N GLU A 271 -4.72 6.07 -23.19
CA GLU A 271 -5.19 6.70 -24.44
C GLU A 271 -5.21 5.70 -25.59
N ILE A 272 -4.20 4.81 -25.64
CA ILE A 272 -4.15 3.73 -26.62
C ILE A 272 -5.35 2.81 -26.39
N LEU A 273 -5.59 2.37 -25.16
CA LEU A 273 -6.72 1.53 -24.79
C LEU A 273 -8.06 2.23 -25.05
N LYS A 274 -8.16 3.54 -24.78
CA LYS A 274 -9.34 4.34 -25.13
C LYS A 274 -9.61 4.35 -26.62
N SER A 275 -8.57 4.46 -27.45
CA SER A 275 -8.69 4.37 -28.91
C SER A 275 -9.02 2.96 -29.41
N ARG A 276 -8.77 1.93 -28.60
CA ARG A 276 -8.98 0.51 -28.91
C ARG A 276 -10.10 -0.14 -28.08
N GLN A 277 -10.92 0.63 -27.38
CA GLN A 277 -11.95 0.14 -26.42
C GLN A 277 -13.03 -0.78 -27.02
N GLY A 278 -13.11 -0.87 -28.35
CA GLY A 278 -14.16 -1.59 -29.06
C GLY A 278 -15.51 -0.91 -28.85
N SER A 279 -16.52 -1.68 -28.46
CA SER A 279 -17.87 -1.21 -28.12
C SER A 279 -18.02 -0.69 -26.69
N THR A 280 -17.02 -0.93 -25.83
CA THR A 280 -17.02 -0.50 -24.43
C THR A 280 -16.90 1.02 -24.32
N GLU A 281 -17.70 1.64 -23.44
CA GLU A 281 -17.43 2.99 -22.96
C GLU A 281 -16.32 2.94 -21.89
N PHE A 282 -15.06 3.05 -22.32
CA PHE A 282 -13.90 3.00 -21.43
C PHE A 282 -13.53 4.39 -20.89
N SER A 283 -13.12 4.52 -19.65
CA SER A 283 -12.47 5.73 -19.15
C SER A 283 -11.37 5.39 -18.16
N PHE A 284 -10.31 6.18 -18.19
CA PHE A 284 -9.30 6.18 -17.15
C PHE A 284 -9.48 7.41 -16.25
N VAL A 285 -9.36 7.22 -14.95
CA VAL A 285 -9.44 8.29 -13.96
C VAL A 285 -8.24 8.19 -13.03
N GLN A 286 -7.39 9.21 -13.04
CA GLN A 286 -6.31 9.30 -12.06
C GLN A 286 -6.92 9.59 -10.67
N GLY A 287 -6.80 8.65 -9.73
CA GLY A 287 -7.40 8.77 -8.41
C GLY A 287 -7.07 7.61 -7.48
N ASP A 288 -7.05 7.89 -6.19
CA ASP A 288 -6.83 6.91 -5.13
C ASP A 288 -8.11 6.11 -4.85
N SER A 289 -8.06 4.78 -4.87
CA SER A 289 -9.18 3.88 -4.56
C SER A 289 -9.81 4.21 -3.19
N LEU A 290 -9.06 4.74 -2.23
CA LEU A 290 -9.56 5.16 -0.91
C LEU A 290 -10.25 6.53 -0.91
N SER A 291 -10.21 7.28 -2.01
CA SER A 291 -10.79 8.62 -2.13
C SER A 291 -11.91 8.71 -3.17
N VAL A 292 -11.81 7.93 -4.25
CA VAL A 292 -12.72 8.02 -5.40
C VAL A 292 -14.14 7.57 -5.02
N HIS A 293 -15.10 8.11 -5.78
CA HIS A 293 -16.49 7.70 -5.71
C HIS A 293 -16.82 6.92 -6.97
N ILE A 294 -17.14 5.64 -6.82
CA ILE A 294 -17.57 4.79 -7.92
C ILE A 294 -19.09 4.69 -7.99
N ASP A 295 -19.61 4.56 -9.20
CA ASP A 295 -20.97 4.10 -9.49
C ASP A 295 -21.09 2.59 -9.21
N PRO A 296 -22.31 2.05 -8.99
CA PRO A 296 -22.49 0.61 -8.84
C PRO A 296 -22.07 -0.18 -10.08
N CYS A 297 -21.28 -1.23 -9.87
CA CYS A 297 -20.72 -2.08 -10.92
C CYS A 297 -21.07 -3.56 -10.71
N ASP A 298 -20.93 -4.36 -11.76
CA ASP A 298 -21.17 -5.80 -11.69
C ASP A 298 -19.89 -6.54 -11.29
N LEU A 299 -18.75 -6.02 -11.75
CA LEU A 299 -17.42 -6.52 -11.44
C LEU A 299 -16.54 -5.38 -10.90
N LEU A 300 -15.86 -5.64 -9.79
CA LEU A 300 -14.77 -4.83 -9.26
C LEU A 300 -13.49 -5.66 -9.26
N PHE A 301 -12.49 -5.27 -10.06
CA PHE A 301 -11.15 -5.82 -10.03
C PHE A 301 -10.24 -4.95 -9.16
N ILE A 302 -9.51 -5.54 -8.23
CA ILE A 302 -8.63 -4.84 -7.29
C ILE A 302 -7.22 -5.44 -7.38
N ASP A 303 -6.29 -4.60 -7.80
CA ASP A 303 -4.85 -4.88 -7.87
C ASP A 303 -4.05 -3.61 -7.49
N THR A 304 -4.38 -3.03 -6.32
CA THR A 304 -3.78 -1.80 -5.81
C THR A 304 -2.55 -2.09 -4.96
N ARG A 305 -2.69 -1.99 -3.63
CA ARG A 305 -1.64 -2.17 -2.64
C ARG A 305 -1.99 -3.37 -1.76
N HIS A 306 -1.07 -4.32 -1.65
CA HIS A 306 -1.40 -5.66 -1.16
C HIS A 306 -1.24 -5.81 0.35
N THR A 307 -1.98 -5.01 1.11
CA THR A 307 -2.02 -5.05 2.59
C THR A 307 -3.46 -5.26 3.07
N ALA A 308 -3.62 -5.91 4.23
CA ALA A 308 -4.94 -6.11 4.83
C ALA A 308 -5.67 -4.79 5.08
N ASP A 309 -4.95 -3.76 5.51
CA ASP A 309 -5.52 -2.45 5.82
C ASP A 309 -6.02 -1.74 4.56
N GLN A 310 -5.24 -1.76 3.47
CA GLN A 310 -5.68 -1.23 2.18
C GLN A 310 -6.98 -1.91 1.72
N LEU A 311 -6.95 -3.24 1.62
CA LEU A 311 -8.09 -4.01 1.09
C LEU A 311 -9.32 -3.87 1.99
N SER A 312 -9.15 -3.82 3.31
CA SER A 312 -10.27 -3.62 4.26
C SER A 312 -10.96 -2.27 4.03
N ASN A 313 -10.18 -1.20 3.79
CA ASN A 313 -10.73 0.12 3.50
C ASN A 313 -11.40 0.17 2.11
N GLU A 314 -10.87 -0.53 1.12
CA GLU A 314 -11.51 -0.66 -0.20
C GLU A 314 -12.84 -1.41 -0.11
N PHE A 315 -12.88 -2.53 0.63
CA PHE A 315 -14.13 -3.25 0.90
C PHE A 315 -15.15 -2.36 1.59
N GLN A 316 -14.77 -1.67 2.67
CA GLN A 316 -15.67 -0.80 3.43
C GLN A 316 -16.32 0.28 2.55
N ARG A 317 -15.55 0.83 1.59
CA ARG A 317 -16.03 1.92 0.72
C ARG A 317 -16.85 1.44 -0.47
N HIS A 318 -16.50 0.27 -1.03
CA HIS A 318 -16.93 -0.08 -2.38
C HIS A 318 -17.72 -1.37 -2.47
N ALA A 319 -17.54 -2.35 -1.58
CA ALA A 319 -18.19 -3.65 -1.70
C ALA A 319 -19.73 -3.57 -1.75
N GLY A 320 -20.32 -2.61 -1.03
CA GLY A 320 -21.76 -2.34 -1.07
C GLY A 320 -22.30 -1.87 -2.43
N LYS A 321 -21.43 -1.46 -3.35
CA LYS A 321 -21.76 -1.00 -4.71
C LYS A 321 -21.52 -2.07 -5.77
N VAL A 322 -20.94 -3.22 -5.39
CA VAL A 322 -20.66 -4.33 -6.31
C VAL A 322 -21.84 -5.31 -6.31
N ARG A 323 -22.41 -5.54 -7.49
CA ARG A 323 -23.61 -6.37 -7.66
C ARG A 323 -23.30 -7.86 -7.70
N ARG A 324 -22.15 -8.27 -8.25
CA ARG A 324 -21.83 -9.69 -8.47
C ARG A 324 -20.43 -10.07 -8.02
N TRP A 325 -19.37 -9.61 -8.69
CA TRP A 325 -18.01 -10.10 -8.50
C TRP A 325 -17.04 -9.08 -7.93
N ILE A 326 -16.24 -9.50 -6.94
CA ILE A 326 -14.98 -8.83 -6.59
C ILE A 326 -13.85 -9.78 -6.94
N VAL A 327 -12.88 -9.32 -7.71
CA VAL A 327 -11.72 -10.11 -8.16
C VAL A 327 -10.46 -9.47 -7.58
N LEU A 328 -9.64 -10.28 -6.92
CA LEU A 328 -8.42 -9.87 -6.23
C LEU A 328 -7.22 -10.56 -6.86
N HIS A 329 -6.17 -9.79 -7.16
CA HIS A 329 -4.90 -10.31 -7.65
C HIS A 329 -3.86 -10.46 -6.52
N ASP A 330 -2.73 -11.13 -6.81
CA ASP A 330 -1.62 -11.41 -5.89
C ASP A 330 -2.00 -12.10 -4.56
N THR A 331 -3.10 -12.86 -4.57
CA THR A 331 -3.64 -13.51 -3.36
C THR A 331 -2.85 -14.72 -2.87
N GLN A 332 -1.83 -15.16 -3.61
CA GLN A 332 -0.84 -16.14 -3.16
C GLN A 332 0.39 -15.45 -2.56
N ILE A 333 1.04 -14.56 -3.33
CA ILE A 333 2.30 -13.93 -2.89
C ILE A 333 2.08 -12.97 -1.72
N PHE A 334 1.01 -12.18 -1.76
CA PHE A 334 0.61 -11.26 -0.70
C PHE A 334 -0.64 -11.74 0.06
N GLY A 335 -0.89 -13.06 0.04
CA GLY A 335 -2.06 -13.66 0.65
C GLY A 335 -2.09 -13.49 2.17
N GLU A 336 -1.19 -14.17 2.88
CA GLU A 336 -1.13 -14.10 4.35
C GLU A 336 -0.29 -12.92 4.86
N ARG A 337 0.76 -12.54 4.13
CA ARG A 337 1.68 -11.45 4.49
C ARG A 337 1.64 -10.38 3.41
N GLY A 338 1.40 -9.13 3.80
CA GLY A 338 1.34 -8.01 2.87
C GLY A 338 2.71 -7.51 2.45
N GLU A 339 2.73 -6.66 1.43
CA GLU A 339 3.95 -6.02 0.90
C GLU A 339 4.69 -5.12 1.93
N ASP A 340 4.03 -4.71 3.02
CA ASP A 340 4.61 -3.98 4.13
C ASP A 340 5.15 -4.88 5.26
N GLY A 341 5.10 -6.20 5.05
CA GLY A 341 5.49 -7.21 6.02
C GLY A 341 4.44 -7.53 7.08
N GLY A 342 3.30 -6.81 7.11
CA GLY A 342 2.15 -7.04 7.99
C GLY A 342 1.15 -8.07 7.43
N PRO A 343 -0.11 -8.10 7.90
CA PRO A 343 -1.14 -8.99 7.36
C PRO A 343 -1.48 -8.68 5.90
N GLY A 344 -1.62 -9.72 5.08
CA GLY A 344 -1.90 -9.62 3.64
C GLY A 344 -3.39 -9.58 3.27
N LEU A 345 -3.69 -9.91 2.01
CA LEU A 345 -5.05 -9.85 1.47
C LEU A 345 -6.02 -10.86 2.09
N LEU A 346 -5.60 -12.11 2.30
CA LEU A 346 -6.47 -13.20 2.78
C LEU A 346 -7.00 -12.97 4.20
N PRO A 347 -6.23 -12.45 5.17
CA PRO A 347 -6.77 -11.97 6.44
C PRO A 347 -7.92 -10.96 6.28
N ALA A 348 -7.79 -9.97 5.39
CA ALA A 348 -8.85 -8.99 5.12
C ALA A 348 -10.06 -9.65 4.45
N VAL A 349 -9.85 -10.56 3.49
CA VAL A 349 -10.92 -11.34 2.87
C VAL A 349 -11.68 -12.17 3.91
N ARG A 350 -11.00 -12.88 4.81
CA ARG A 350 -11.66 -13.67 5.86
C ARG A 350 -12.55 -12.79 6.74
N ARG A 351 -12.03 -11.63 7.16
CA ARG A 351 -12.82 -10.67 7.93
C ARG A 351 -14.05 -10.19 7.16
N PHE A 352 -13.87 -9.75 5.93
CA PHE A 352 -14.95 -9.28 5.06
C PHE A 352 -16.04 -10.34 4.88
N LEU A 353 -15.65 -11.60 4.61
CA LEU A 353 -16.57 -12.72 4.38
C LEU A 353 -17.31 -13.17 5.64
N ASN A 354 -16.74 -12.96 6.83
CA ASN A 354 -17.42 -13.19 8.11
C ASN A 354 -18.43 -12.10 8.42
N GLU A 355 -18.13 -10.85 8.08
CA GLU A 355 -19.00 -9.70 8.27
C GLU A 355 -20.13 -9.62 7.21
N ASN A 356 -19.91 -10.22 6.03
CA ASN A 356 -20.82 -10.19 4.88
C ASN A 356 -21.06 -11.61 4.34
N PRO A 357 -21.90 -12.43 5.02
CA PRO A 357 -22.08 -13.84 4.71
C PRO A 357 -22.71 -14.10 3.33
N GLU A 358 -23.34 -13.09 2.72
CA GLU A 358 -23.81 -13.19 1.34
C GLU A 358 -22.66 -13.28 0.33
N TRP A 359 -21.41 -12.98 0.71
CA TRP A 359 -20.24 -13.17 -0.14
C TRP A 359 -19.56 -14.52 0.13
N SER A 360 -19.12 -15.18 -0.94
CA SER A 360 -18.30 -16.40 -0.90
C SER A 360 -17.14 -16.31 -1.88
N VAL A 361 -16.02 -16.96 -1.56
CA VAL A 361 -15.04 -17.33 -2.59
C VAL A 361 -15.70 -18.33 -3.53
N ILE A 362 -15.67 -18.08 -4.84
CA ILE A 362 -16.17 -19.01 -5.86
C ILE A 362 -15.04 -19.60 -6.71
N SER A 363 -13.86 -18.99 -6.68
CA SER A 363 -12.66 -19.47 -7.35
C SER A 363 -11.43 -18.92 -6.66
N HIS A 364 -10.41 -19.76 -6.50
CA HIS A 364 -9.09 -19.36 -6.02
C HIS A 364 -8.03 -20.19 -6.74
N THR A 365 -6.96 -19.56 -7.19
CA THR A 365 -5.78 -20.21 -7.76
C THR A 365 -4.52 -19.62 -7.14
N GLN A 366 -3.47 -20.42 -7.02
CA GLN A 366 -2.14 -19.99 -6.57
C GLN A 366 -1.20 -19.67 -7.73
N ALA A 367 -1.60 -20.00 -8.96
CA ALA A 367 -0.82 -19.76 -10.16
C ALA A 367 -0.69 -18.25 -10.41
N ASN A 368 0.43 -17.83 -11.01
CA ASN A 368 0.71 -16.45 -11.39
C ASN A 368 0.36 -15.45 -10.28
N HIS A 369 1.03 -15.61 -9.14
CA HIS A 369 0.85 -14.86 -7.88
C HIS A 369 -0.53 -14.94 -7.22
N GLY A 370 -1.47 -15.65 -7.82
CA GLY A 370 -2.75 -16.05 -7.27
C GLY A 370 -3.89 -15.07 -7.53
N LEU A 371 -5.06 -15.61 -7.84
CA LEU A 371 -6.27 -14.86 -8.13
C LEU A 371 -7.41 -15.41 -7.28
N THR A 372 -8.16 -14.54 -6.60
CA THR A 372 -9.35 -14.90 -5.83
C THR A 372 -10.56 -14.17 -6.38
N VAL A 373 -11.62 -14.92 -6.68
CA VAL A 373 -12.91 -14.39 -7.13
C VAL A 373 -13.94 -14.58 -6.03
N LEU A 374 -14.52 -13.49 -5.57
CA LEU A 374 -15.64 -13.45 -4.63
C LEU A 374 -16.94 -13.21 -5.41
N SER A 375 -18.03 -13.87 -5.02
CA SER A 375 -19.37 -13.54 -5.51
C SER A 375 -20.39 -13.44 -4.39
N ARG A 376 -21.32 -12.50 -4.57
CA ARG A 376 -22.54 -12.41 -3.77
C ARG A 376 -23.78 -13.01 -4.44
N ASP A 377 -23.68 -13.36 -5.72
CA ASP A 377 -24.79 -13.95 -6.45
C ASP A 377 -24.87 -15.45 -6.16
N SER A 378 -26.03 -15.90 -5.71
CA SER A 378 -26.29 -17.31 -5.42
C SER A 378 -26.09 -18.24 -6.62
N HIS A 379 -26.25 -17.75 -7.85
CA HIS A 379 -26.08 -18.55 -9.06
C HIS A 379 -24.62 -18.94 -9.31
N ASP A 380 -23.66 -18.19 -8.77
CA ASP A 380 -22.23 -18.49 -8.90
C ASP A 380 -21.74 -19.49 -7.84
N LYS A 381 -22.52 -19.69 -6.77
CA LYS A 381 -22.12 -20.51 -5.64
C LYS A 381 -22.49 -21.98 -5.87
N PRO A 382 -21.67 -22.95 -5.45
CA PRO A 382 -22.03 -24.35 -5.53
C PRO A 382 -23.33 -24.65 -4.76
N ALA A 383 -24.25 -25.37 -5.41
CA ALA A 383 -25.54 -25.70 -4.83
C ALA A 383 -25.40 -26.61 -3.59
N LEU A 384 -26.25 -26.38 -2.59
CA LEU A 384 -26.34 -27.26 -1.43
C LEU A 384 -26.87 -28.64 -1.85
N PRO A 385 -26.52 -29.72 -1.09
CA PRO A 385 -27.10 -31.04 -1.35
C PRO A 385 -28.62 -31.02 -1.14
N GLY A 386 -29.32 -31.92 -1.82
CA GLY A 386 -30.76 -32.10 -1.59
C GLY A 386 -31.09 -32.44 -0.13
N LYS A 387 -32.28 -32.05 0.35
CA LYS A 387 -32.70 -32.16 1.77
C LYS A 387 -32.50 -33.57 2.35
N VAL A 388 -32.79 -34.62 1.59
CA VAL A 388 -32.60 -36.03 2.01
C VAL A 388 -31.12 -36.34 2.27
N LYS A 389 -30.23 -35.91 1.37
CA LYS A 389 -28.79 -36.10 1.53
C LYS A 389 -28.23 -35.30 2.71
N MET A 390 -28.72 -34.07 2.93
CA MET A 390 -28.35 -33.29 4.11
C MET A 390 -28.78 -33.96 5.42
N ALA A 391 -30.00 -34.50 5.49
CA ALA A 391 -30.49 -35.23 6.66
C ALA A 391 -29.66 -36.49 6.94
N ALA A 392 -29.30 -37.26 5.91
CA ALA A 392 -28.44 -38.42 6.03
C ALA A 392 -27.03 -38.04 6.52
N ASN A 393 -26.43 -36.98 5.94
CA ASN A 393 -25.13 -36.46 6.35
C ASN A 393 -25.13 -36.00 7.82
N PHE A 394 -26.15 -35.22 8.21
CA PHE A 394 -26.30 -34.75 9.59
C PHE A 394 -26.44 -35.91 10.57
N THR A 395 -27.27 -36.91 10.24
CA THR A 395 -27.46 -38.10 11.09
C THR A 395 -26.15 -38.85 11.29
N LYS A 396 -25.38 -39.05 10.22
CA LYS A 396 -24.05 -39.67 10.28
C LYS A 396 -23.09 -38.87 11.18
N SER A 397 -23.01 -37.55 10.99
CA SER A 397 -22.14 -36.69 11.80
C SER A 397 -22.56 -36.65 13.27
N LEU A 398 -23.87 -36.61 13.55
CA LEU A 398 -24.40 -36.61 14.91
C LEU A 398 -24.09 -37.93 15.64
N ALA A 399 -24.27 -39.07 14.97
CA ALA A 399 -23.92 -40.37 15.54
C ALA A 399 -22.44 -40.45 15.92
N ALA A 400 -21.55 -39.94 15.05
CA ALA A 400 -20.12 -39.87 15.33
C ALA A 400 -19.80 -38.92 16.51
N HIS A 401 -20.47 -37.77 16.59
CA HIS A 401 -20.29 -36.82 17.71
C HIS A 401 -20.79 -37.37 19.04
N VAL A 402 -21.91 -38.10 19.06
CA VAL A 402 -22.39 -38.80 20.26
C VAL A 402 -21.41 -39.91 20.66
N ALA A 403 -20.92 -40.70 19.72
CA ALA A 403 -19.93 -41.75 19.98
C ALA A 403 -18.60 -41.19 20.52
N ASP A 404 -18.23 -39.97 20.10
CA ASP A 404 -17.07 -39.22 20.62
C ASP A 404 -17.35 -38.48 21.94
N GLY A 405 -18.52 -38.69 22.56
CA GLY A 405 -18.88 -38.11 23.86
C GLY A 405 -19.23 -36.62 23.79
N LEU A 406 -19.76 -36.14 22.66
CA LEU A 406 -20.18 -34.75 22.42
C LEU A 406 -19.03 -33.73 22.59
N GLN A 407 -17.82 -34.18 22.31
CA GLN A 407 -16.61 -33.40 22.54
C GLN A 407 -16.41 -32.34 21.45
N LYS A 408 -16.08 -31.13 21.88
CA LYS A 408 -15.72 -30.02 20.99
C LYS A 408 -14.21 -29.89 20.88
N VAL A 409 -13.75 -29.27 19.79
CA VAL A 409 -12.35 -28.84 19.69
C VAL A 409 -12.12 -27.57 20.52
N GLU A 410 -10.86 -27.35 20.89
CA GLU A 410 -10.42 -26.12 21.56
C GLU A 410 -10.55 -24.91 20.62
N ALA A 411 -10.66 -23.71 21.20
CA ALA A 411 -10.89 -22.47 20.46
C ALA A 411 -9.86 -22.21 19.33
N PRO A 412 -8.54 -22.44 19.49
CA PRO A 412 -7.57 -22.27 18.40
C PRO A 412 -7.82 -23.19 17.21
N GLU A 413 -8.23 -24.44 17.46
CA GLU A 413 -8.52 -25.41 16.41
C GLU A 413 -9.85 -25.08 15.71
N LEU A 414 -10.86 -24.62 16.46
CA LEU A 414 -12.10 -24.10 15.86
C LEU A 414 -11.81 -22.93 14.93
N GLN A 415 -11.02 -21.95 15.39
CA GLN A 415 -10.65 -20.78 14.61
C GLN A 415 -9.93 -21.20 13.31
N ARG A 416 -8.92 -22.07 13.41
CA ARG A 416 -8.19 -22.60 12.24
C ARG A 416 -9.12 -23.28 11.24
N ARG A 417 -10.05 -24.13 11.71
CA ARG A 417 -11.03 -24.81 10.84
C ARG A 417 -11.96 -23.81 10.14
N LEU A 418 -12.40 -22.77 10.86
CA LEU A 418 -13.25 -21.72 10.31
C LEU A 418 -12.52 -20.86 9.29
N GLU A 419 -11.25 -20.52 9.50
CA GLU A 419 -10.43 -19.77 8.53
C GLU A 419 -10.28 -20.51 7.20
N VAL A 420 -10.10 -21.84 7.25
CA VAL A 420 -10.11 -22.71 6.05
C VAL A 420 -11.50 -22.70 5.39
N CYS A 421 -12.57 -22.83 6.17
CA CYS A 421 -13.93 -22.83 5.65
C CYS A 421 -14.34 -21.49 5.04
N THR A 422 -13.86 -20.37 5.58
CA THR A 422 -14.21 -19.01 5.15
C THR A 422 -13.76 -18.74 3.71
N LEU A 423 -12.56 -19.22 3.34
CA LEU A 423 -11.98 -19.08 2.00
C LEU A 423 -12.31 -20.25 1.06
N CYS A 424 -13.10 -21.23 1.52
CA CYS A 424 -13.39 -22.41 0.72
C CYS A 424 -14.34 -22.06 -0.44
N ASP A 425 -13.95 -22.42 -1.67
CA ASP A 425 -14.75 -22.33 -2.90
C ASP A 425 -16.07 -23.14 -2.84
N GLN A 426 -16.20 -24.04 -1.87
CA GLN A 426 -17.40 -24.83 -1.60
C GLN A 426 -18.27 -24.23 -0.49
N ARG A 427 -18.00 -22.99 -0.05
CA ARG A 427 -18.82 -22.28 0.93
C ARG A 427 -20.01 -21.63 0.24
N ASN A 428 -21.20 -21.92 0.74
CA ASN A 428 -22.44 -21.27 0.35
C ASN A 428 -23.07 -20.67 1.61
N ASP A 429 -22.92 -19.36 1.76
CA ASP A 429 -23.26 -18.59 2.95
C ASP A 429 -22.58 -19.16 4.22
N ASP A 430 -23.34 -19.61 5.21
CA ASP A 430 -22.84 -20.22 6.44
C ASP A 430 -22.77 -21.75 6.36
N ARG A 431 -22.87 -22.34 5.16
CA ARG A 431 -22.91 -23.78 4.92
C ARG A 431 -21.87 -24.27 3.94
N CYS A 432 -21.57 -25.57 4.01
CA CYS A 432 -20.73 -26.27 3.03
C CYS A 432 -21.60 -26.93 1.94
N SER A 433 -21.35 -26.64 0.66
CA SER A 433 -22.06 -27.25 -0.49
C SER A 433 -21.84 -28.76 -0.63
N VAL A 434 -20.75 -29.30 -0.09
CA VAL A 434 -20.42 -30.74 -0.20
C VAL A 434 -21.27 -31.57 0.76
N CYS A 435 -21.42 -31.10 2.01
CA CYS A 435 -22.09 -31.86 3.08
C CYS A 435 -23.39 -31.25 3.59
N GLY A 436 -23.66 -29.98 3.31
CA GLY A 436 -24.85 -29.23 3.72
C GLY A 436 -24.85 -28.75 5.17
N CYS A 437 -23.79 -29.04 5.93
CA CYS A 437 -23.68 -28.66 7.34
C CYS A 437 -23.38 -27.17 7.50
N TYR A 438 -23.87 -26.60 8.59
CA TYR A 438 -23.43 -25.29 9.05
C TYR A 438 -21.96 -25.34 9.48
N LEU A 439 -21.20 -24.34 9.05
CA LEU A 439 -19.74 -24.34 9.16
C LEU A 439 -19.28 -24.28 10.62
N ALA A 440 -19.86 -23.39 11.43
CA ALA A 440 -19.48 -23.20 12.83
C ALA A 440 -19.73 -24.45 13.68
N GLU A 441 -20.92 -25.04 13.55
CA GLU A 441 -21.33 -26.24 14.28
C GLU A 441 -20.42 -27.40 13.92
N LYS A 442 -20.25 -27.66 12.61
CA LYS A 442 -19.43 -28.77 12.16
C LYS A 442 -17.95 -28.58 12.52
N ALA A 443 -17.41 -27.37 12.37
CA ALA A 443 -16.03 -27.07 12.74
C ALA A 443 -15.78 -27.28 14.23
N SER A 444 -16.78 -27.02 15.08
CA SER A 444 -16.67 -27.17 16.54
C SER A 444 -16.61 -28.61 17.02
N TRP A 445 -17.13 -29.59 16.27
CA TRP A 445 -17.18 -30.98 16.70
C TRP A 445 -15.84 -31.68 16.48
N ARG A 446 -15.25 -32.26 17.53
CA ARG A 446 -13.96 -32.95 17.45
C ARG A 446 -13.98 -34.13 16.49
N SER A 447 -15.06 -34.89 16.51
CA SER A 447 -15.33 -36.03 15.62
C SER A 447 -15.61 -35.67 14.15
N SER A 448 -15.78 -34.38 13.82
CA SER A 448 -16.11 -33.95 12.47
C SER A 448 -14.86 -33.74 11.61
N GLU A 449 -15.03 -33.99 10.32
CA GLU A 449 -13.99 -33.81 9.31
C GLU A 449 -14.49 -33.00 8.11
N CYS A 450 -13.58 -32.28 7.45
CA CYS A 450 -13.84 -31.68 6.16
C CYS A 450 -13.96 -32.80 5.10
N PRO A 451 -15.05 -32.88 4.33
CA PRO A 451 -15.24 -33.95 3.34
C PRO A 451 -14.25 -33.85 2.16
N LEU A 452 -13.56 -32.71 2.03
CA LEU A 452 -12.51 -32.46 1.05
C LEU A 452 -11.10 -32.61 1.65
N GLY A 453 -10.98 -32.98 2.92
CA GLY A 453 -9.69 -33.09 3.62
C GLY A 453 -8.98 -31.76 3.91
N LYS A 454 -9.56 -30.60 3.56
CA LYS A 454 -8.90 -29.27 3.72
C LYS A 454 -8.52 -28.91 5.17
N TRP A 455 -9.14 -29.52 6.19
CA TRP A 455 -8.74 -29.30 7.59
C TRP A 455 -7.42 -29.99 7.97
N ASN A 456 -6.98 -30.99 7.20
CA ASN A 456 -5.81 -31.81 7.51
C ASN A 456 -4.56 -31.39 6.71
N GLN A 457 -4.70 -30.46 5.77
CA GLN A 457 -3.58 -29.92 5.03
C GLN A 457 -2.79 -28.99 5.98
N LYS A 458 -1.50 -29.28 6.17
CA LYS A 458 -0.59 -28.30 6.78
C LYS A 458 -0.48 -27.15 5.79
N GLN A 459 -0.71 -25.91 6.25
CA GLN A 459 -0.42 -24.74 5.42
C GLN A 459 1.09 -24.75 5.13
N GLU A 460 1.46 -25.13 3.91
CA GLU A 460 2.78 -24.83 3.39
C GLU A 460 2.81 -23.32 3.16
N VAL A 461 3.42 -22.60 4.11
CA VAL A 461 3.81 -21.22 3.89
C VAL A 461 4.96 -21.27 2.87
N SER A 462 4.62 -21.14 1.59
CA SER A 462 5.61 -20.97 0.54
C SER A 462 6.27 -19.60 0.74
N HIS A 463 7.37 -19.57 1.49
CA HIS A 463 8.32 -18.48 1.38
C HIS A 463 8.95 -18.61 -0.01
N VAL A 464 8.43 -17.86 -0.97
CA VAL A 464 9.14 -17.58 -2.21
C VAL A 464 10.15 -16.49 -1.85
N GLU A 465 11.44 -16.84 -1.90
CA GLU A 465 12.57 -15.91 -1.77
C GLU A 465 12.62 -14.89 -2.90
#